data_AF-A0A510JXA6-F1
#
_entry.id   AF-A0A510JXA6-F1
#
_cell.length_a   1.000
_cell.length_b   1.000
_cell.length_c   1.000
_cell.angle_alpha   90.00
_cell.angle_beta   90.00
_cell.angle_gamma   90.00
#
_symmetry.space_group_name_H-M   'P 1'
#
loop_
_entity.id
_entity.type
_entity.pdbx_description
1 polymer ?
#
loop_
_entity_poly.entity_id
_entity_poly.type
_entity_poly.pdbx_seq_one_letter_code
_entity_poly.pdbx_strand_id
1 'polypeptide(L)'
;MKNLKKIFIQFIKFLFISGTGWVIDFGLYLILTGIFNLKILYSNILSSIPAITFVFIVSTKKIFKENKKGFSIKQKYIIYFLYQMILIFFISSLAQILYISAIKNNINFSSLKLIIKLLITPITMILNFFVIKYLAEKL
;
A
#
# COMPACT_ATOMS: atom_id res chain seq x y z
N MET A 1 -4.95 11.38 26.09
CA MET A 1 -3.76 11.88 25.35
C MET A 1 -2.68 10.80 25.09
N LYS A 2 -2.28 9.95 26.06
CA LYS A 2 -1.24 8.92 25.87
C LYS A 2 -1.50 7.95 24.69
N ASN A 3 -2.75 7.53 24.48
CA ASN A 3 -3.12 6.64 23.37
C ASN A 3 -3.01 7.32 22.00
N LEU A 4 -3.49 8.56 21.84
CA LEU A 4 -3.38 9.31 20.57
C LEU A 4 -1.92 9.52 20.17
N LYS A 5 -1.05 9.90 21.12
CA LYS A 5 0.39 10.04 20.88
C LYS A 5 1.03 8.75 20.39
N LYS A 6 0.64 7.60 20.98
CA LYS A 6 1.11 6.27 20.54
C LYS A 6 0.69 5.97 19.11
N ILE A 7 -0.58 6.20 18.76
CA ILE A 7 -1.12 5.96 17.41
C ILE A 7 -0.38 6.80 16.38
N PHE A 8 -0.15 8.09 16.70
CA PHE A 8 0.57 9.00 15.81
C PHE A 8 2.02 8.54 15.55
N ILE A 9 2.75 8.12 16.59
CA ILE A 9 4.10 7.57 16.44
C ILE A 9 4.10 6.28 15.61
N GLN A 10 3.12 5.39 15.83
CA GLN A 10 2.96 4.18 15.02
C GLN A 10 2.71 4.54 13.55
N PHE A 11 1.87 5.55 13.28
CA PHE A 11 1.57 6.00 11.93
C PHE A 11 2.81 6.58 11.23
N ILE A 12 3.59 7.44 11.89
CA ILE A 12 4.85 7.97 11.33
C ILE A 12 5.82 6.83 10.99
N LYS A 13 6.04 5.89 11.92
CA LYS A 13 6.90 4.73 11.65
C LYS A 13 6.38 3.89 10.48
N PHE A 14 5.07 3.75 10.38
CA PHE A 14 4.42 3.02 9.30
C PHE A 14 4.57 3.70 7.94
N LEU A 15 4.51 5.04 7.89
CA LEU A 15 4.76 5.80 6.67
C LEU A 15 6.17 5.53 6.13
N PHE A 16 7.19 5.50 6.99
CA PHE A 16 8.55 5.17 6.55
C PHE A 16 8.67 3.74 6.00
N ILE A 17 8.06 2.77 6.67
CA ILE A 17 8.07 1.37 6.22
C ILE A 17 7.25 1.18 4.92
N SER A 18 6.14 1.89 4.78
CA SER A 18 5.33 1.87 3.56
C SER A 18 6.03 2.57 2.41
N GLY A 19 6.73 3.67 2.68
CA GLY A 19 7.57 4.37 1.72
C GLY A 19 8.70 3.48 1.20
N THR A 20 9.38 2.72 2.07
CA THR A 20 10.40 1.77 1.61
C THR A 20 9.80 0.60 0.85
N GLY A 21 8.63 0.10 1.26
CA GLY A 21 7.86 -0.86 0.47
C GLY A 21 7.55 -0.36 -0.94
N TRP A 22 7.14 0.90 -1.06
CA TRP A 22 6.87 1.54 -2.35
C TRP A 22 8.14 1.68 -3.21
N VAL A 23 9.30 1.99 -2.63
CA VAL A 23 10.58 2.01 -3.34
C VAL A 23 10.97 0.60 -3.83
N ILE A 24 10.73 -0.44 -3.02
CA ILE A 24 10.96 -1.84 -3.43
C ILE A 24 10.07 -2.20 -4.62
N ASP A 25 8.78 -1.88 -4.55
CA ASP A 25 7.82 -2.12 -5.64
C ASP A 25 8.27 -1.42 -6.92
N PHE A 26 8.57 -0.12 -6.81
CA PHE A 26 8.98 0.68 -7.96
C PHE A 26 10.29 0.20 -8.59
N GLY A 27 11.29 -0.15 -7.76
CA GLY A 27 12.57 -0.69 -8.22
C GLY A 27 12.39 -2.02 -8.94
N LEU A 28 11.62 -2.95 -8.38
CA LEU A 28 11.34 -4.24 -9.01
C LEU A 28 10.52 -4.08 -10.29
N TYR A 29 9.55 -3.17 -10.30
CA TYR A 29 8.77 -2.85 -11.48
C TYR A 29 9.67 -2.36 -12.63
N LEU A 30 10.63 -1.48 -12.36
CA LEU A 30 11.59 -1.00 -13.36
C LEU A 30 12.49 -2.11 -13.90
N ILE A 31 12.96 -3.01 -13.04
CA ILE A 31 13.78 -4.16 -13.46
C ILE A 31 12.94 -5.10 -14.34
N LEU A 32 11.72 -5.45 -13.93
CA LEU A 32 10.85 -6.37 -14.65
C LEU A 32 10.39 -5.82 -16.01
N THR A 33 10.08 -4.51 -16.07
CA THR A 33 9.68 -3.87 -17.33
C THR A 33 10.86 -3.53 -18.23
N GLY A 34 11.97 -3.05 -17.68
CA GLY A 34 13.12 -2.58 -18.45
C GLY A 34 14.10 -3.68 -18.86
N ILE A 35 14.41 -4.63 -17.96
CA ILE A 35 15.40 -5.69 -18.21
C ILE A 35 14.72 -6.93 -18.78
N PHE A 36 13.61 -7.35 -18.17
CA PHE A 36 12.91 -8.58 -18.57
C PHE A 36 11.82 -8.35 -19.63
N ASN A 37 11.57 -7.10 -20.02
CA ASN A 37 10.57 -6.71 -21.04
C ASN A 37 9.16 -7.32 -20.77
N LEU A 38 8.84 -7.56 -19.50
CA LEU A 38 7.54 -8.12 -19.11
C LEU A 38 6.43 -7.10 -19.31
N LYS A 39 5.23 -7.57 -19.67
CA LYS A 39 4.06 -6.70 -19.80
C LYS A 39 3.80 -5.98 -18.48
N ILE A 40 3.45 -4.70 -18.58
CA ILE A 40 3.18 -3.78 -17.47
C ILE A 40 2.32 -4.42 -16.37
N LEU A 41 1.26 -5.14 -16.76
CA LEU A 41 0.34 -5.79 -15.83
C LEU A 41 1.04 -6.87 -15.00
N TYR A 42 1.81 -7.76 -15.63
CA TYR A 42 2.56 -8.81 -14.92
C TYR A 42 3.66 -8.22 -14.05
N SER A 43 4.38 -7.21 -14.56
CA SER A 43 5.43 -6.54 -13.80
C SER A 43 4.89 -5.89 -12.53
N ASN A 44 3.73 -5.23 -12.59
CA ASN A 44 3.10 -4.58 -11.44
C ASN A 44 2.58 -5.58 -10.39
N ILE A 45 2.05 -6.73 -10.82
CA ILE A 45 1.65 -7.80 -9.89
C ILE A 45 2.88 -8.41 -9.22
N LEU A 46 3.90 -8.76 -9.99
CA LEU A 46 5.11 -9.41 -9.47
C LEU A 46 5.93 -8.50 -8.56
N SER A 47 6.02 -7.20 -8.86
CA SER A 47 6.74 -6.22 -8.04
C SER A 47 6.03 -5.91 -6.73
N SER A 48 4.69 -5.91 -6.74
CA SER A 48 3.90 -5.54 -5.56
C SER A 48 3.89 -6.62 -4.48
N ILE A 49 3.96 -7.91 -4.84
CA ILE A 49 3.98 -9.03 -3.87
C ILE A 49 5.10 -8.86 -2.81
N PRO A 50 6.39 -8.73 -3.18
CA PRO A 50 7.47 -8.57 -2.19
C PRO A 50 7.36 -7.26 -1.41
N ALA A 51 6.86 -6.19 -2.02
CA ALA A 51 6.63 -4.91 -1.33
C ALA A 51 5.55 -5.04 -0.24
N ILE A 52 4.39 -5.60 -0.58
CA ILE A 52 3.27 -5.85 0.35
C ILE A 52 3.72 -6.77 1.48
N THR A 53 4.47 -7.82 1.14
CA THR A 53 5.04 -8.77 2.12
C THR A 53 5.98 -8.07 3.10
N PHE A 54 6.90 -7.24 2.57
CA PHE A 54 7.83 -6.48 3.38
C PHE A 54 7.09 -5.54 4.34
N VAL A 55 6.15 -4.73 3.83
CA VAL A 55 5.39 -3.78 4.64
C VAL A 55 4.63 -4.50 5.75
N PHE A 56 3.98 -5.61 5.43
CA PHE A 56 3.25 -6.41 6.42
C PHE A 56 4.18 -6.96 7.51
N ILE A 57 5.22 -7.70 7.15
CA ILE A 57 6.11 -8.37 8.11
C ILE A 57 6.83 -7.35 9.00
N VAL A 58 7.36 -6.28 8.40
CA VAL A 58 8.13 -5.28 9.16
C VAL A 58 7.20 -4.47 10.05
N SER A 59 6.00 -4.11 9.59
CA SER A 59 5.05 -3.35 10.41
C SER A 59 4.51 -4.17 11.58
N THR A 60 4.12 -5.42 11.34
CA THR A 60 3.63 -6.33 12.39
C THR A 60 4.69 -6.61 13.45
N LYS A 61 5.97 -6.76 13.07
CA LYS A 61 7.07 -7.06 14.01
C LYS A 61 7.67 -5.84 14.70
N LYS A 62 7.81 -4.69 14.01
CA LYS A 62 8.55 -3.52 14.52
C LYS A 62 7.67 -2.38 15.03
N ILE A 63 6.42 -2.26 14.55
CA ILE A 63 5.55 -1.11 14.85
C ILE A 63 4.43 -1.50 15.82
N PHE A 64 3.75 -2.61 15.50
CA PHE A 64 2.57 -3.04 16.23
C PHE A 64 2.95 -4.07 17.31
N LYS A 65 2.17 -4.10 18.39
CA LYS A 65 2.29 -5.17 19.39
C LYS A 65 1.53 -6.38 18.86
N GLU A 66 2.27 -7.35 18.32
CA GLU A 66 1.68 -8.58 17.82
C GLU A 66 0.90 -9.29 18.94
N ASN A 67 -0.39 -9.50 18.72
CA ASN A 67 -1.19 -10.38 19.54
C ASN A 67 -0.86 -11.83 19.17
N LYS A 68 -0.23 -12.54 20.11
CA LYS A 68 0.14 -13.95 19.96
C LYS A 68 -1.01 -14.92 20.23
N LYS A 69 -2.15 -14.43 20.73
CA LYS A 69 -3.37 -15.22 20.96
C LYS A 69 -4.33 -14.94 19.81
N GLY A 70 -4.72 -15.97 19.04
CA GLY A 70 -5.61 -15.84 17.89
C GLY A 70 -4.98 -16.36 16.60
N PHE A 71 -5.14 -15.63 15.50
CA PHE A 71 -4.67 -16.07 14.18
C PHE A 71 -3.14 -16.07 14.09
N SER A 72 -2.60 -17.08 13.40
CA SER A 72 -1.17 -17.13 13.10
C SER A 72 -0.75 -15.99 12.16
N ILE A 73 0.52 -15.59 12.20
CA ILE A 73 1.06 -14.54 11.31
C ILE A 73 0.84 -14.85 9.82
N LYS A 74 0.84 -16.14 9.44
CA LYS A 74 0.56 -16.59 8.07
C LYS A 74 -0.90 -16.34 7.67
N GLN A 75 -1.85 -16.64 8.56
CA GLN A 75 -3.27 -16.37 8.30
C GLN A 75 -3.54 -14.86 8.21
N LYS A 76 -2.95 -14.07 9.11
CA LYS A 76 -3.03 -12.60 9.06
C LYS A 76 -2.47 -12.04 7.75
N TYR A 77 -1.38 -12.62 7.25
CA TYR A 77 -0.82 -12.26 5.95
C TYR A 77 -1.76 -12.59 4.79
N ILE A 78 -2.40 -13.77 4.78
CA ILE A 78 -3.37 -14.14 3.73
C ILE A 78 -4.55 -13.16 3.72
N ILE A 79 -5.10 -12.81 4.89
CA ILE A 79 -6.18 -11.82 5.00
C ILE A 79 -5.73 -10.47 4.46
N TYR A 80 -4.53 -10.02 4.84
CA TYR A 80 -3.96 -8.78 4.32
C TYR A 80 -3.74 -8.81 2.81
N PHE A 81 -3.27 -9.93 2.26
CA PHE A 81 -3.03 -10.10 0.83
C PHE A 81 -4.35 -10.01 0.03
N LEU A 82 -5.40 -10.71 0.48
CA LEU A 82 -6.72 -10.63 -0.14
C LEU A 82 -7.30 -9.21 -0.05
N TYR A 83 -7.18 -8.57 1.11
CA TYR A 83 -7.53 -7.17 1.29
C TYR A 83 -6.80 -6.26 0.30
N GLN A 84 -5.50 -6.48 0.10
CA GLN A 84 -4.68 -5.66 -0.79
C GLN A 84 -5.11 -5.81 -2.25
N MET A 85 -5.51 -7.00 -2.71
CA MET A 85 -6.07 -7.20 -4.05
C MET A 85 -7.34 -6.38 -4.26
N ILE A 86 -8.25 -6.41 -3.27
CA ILE A 86 -9.49 -5.64 -3.30
C ILE A 86 -9.19 -4.13 -3.28
N LEU A 87 -8.30 -3.69 -2.39
CA LEU A 87 -7.91 -2.28 -2.27
C LEU A 87 -7.29 -1.75 -3.57
N ILE A 88 -6.37 -2.49 -4.19
CA ILE A 88 -5.73 -2.10 -5.45
C ILE A 88 -6.78 -1.92 -6.55
N PHE A 89 -7.75 -2.82 -6.64
CA PHE A 89 -8.84 -2.71 -7.62
C PHE A 89 -9.68 -1.44 -7.42
N PHE A 90 -10.11 -1.15 -6.18
CA PHE A 90 -10.90 0.04 -5.87
C PHE A 90 -10.12 1.33 -6.09
N ILE A 91 -8.86 1.39 -5.65
CA ILE A 91 -8.01 2.57 -5.81
C ILE A 91 -7.68 2.84 -7.28
N SER A 92 -7.45 1.79 -8.07
CA SER A 92 -7.23 1.92 -9.52
C SER A 92 -8.47 2.47 -10.22
N SER A 93 -9.65 1.95 -9.86
CA SER A 93 -10.94 2.45 -10.37
C SER A 93 -11.18 3.92 -9.98
N LEU A 94 -10.92 4.27 -8.72
CA LEU A 94 -11.02 5.64 -8.23
C LEU A 94 -10.08 6.59 -8.99
N ALA A 95 -8.83 6.18 -9.19
CA ALA A 95 -7.85 6.97 -9.94
C ALA A 95 -8.30 7.23 -11.39
N GLN A 96 -8.88 6.22 -12.04
CA GLN A 96 -9.42 6.35 -13.39
C GLN A 96 -10.62 7.31 -13.44
N ILE A 97 -11.54 7.23 -12.47
CA ILE A 97 -12.68 8.14 -12.37
C ILE A 97 -12.20 9.59 -12.18
N LEU A 98 -11.24 9.82 -11.28
CA LEU A 98 -10.63 11.14 -11.06
C LEU A 98 -9.97 11.68 -12.33
N TYR A 99 -9.28 10.82 -13.09
CA TYR A 99 -8.63 11.20 -14.34
C TYR A 99 -9.63 11.62 -15.43
N ILE A 100 -10.68 10.81 -15.65
CA ILE A 100 -11.72 11.12 -16.63
C ILE A 100 -12.48 12.40 -16.23
N SER A 101 -12.78 12.56 -14.93
CA SER A 101 -13.44 13.76 -14.41
C SER A 101 -12.59 15.02 -14.62
N ALA A 102 -11.28 14.95 -14.37
CA ALA A 102 -10.36 16.06 -14.60
C ALA A 102 -10.30 16.47 -16.08
N ILE A 103 -10.19 15.51 -17.00
CA ILE A 103 -10.20 15.79 -18.44
C ILE A 103 -11.53 16.42 -18.87
N LYS A 104 -12.66 15.90 -18.37
CA LYS A 104 -13.99 16.46 -18.67
C LYS A 104 -14.12 17.93 -18.22
N ASN A 105 -13.41 18.32 -17.19
CA ASN A 105 -13.35 19.69 -16.67
C ASN A 105 -12.22 20.53 -17.32
N ASN A 106 -11.69 20.12 -18.48
CA ASN A 106 -10.60 20.79 -19.21
C ASN A 106 -9.26 20.91 -18.45
N ILE A 107 -9.04 20.10 -17.41
CA ILE A 107 -7.75 20.01 -16.72
C ILE A 107 -6.95 18.91 -17.42
N ASN A 108 -6.13 19.26 -18.41
CA ASN A 108 -5.34 18.32 -19.18
C ASN A 108 -3.88 18.77 -19.31
N PHE A 109 -3.06 18.40 -18.33
CA PHE A 109 -1.61 18.65 -18.32
C PHE A 109 -0.84 17.33 -18.21
N SER A 110 0.40 17.31 -18.71
CA SER A 110 1.24 16.10 -18.79
C SER A 110 1.44 15.39 -17.45
N SER A 111 1.40 16.14 -16.34
CA SER A 111 1.59 15.64 -14.97
C SER A 111 0.31 15.19 -14.25
N LEU A 112 -0.87 15.26 -14.89
CA LEU A 112 -2.16 14.94 -14.24
C LEU A 112 -2.19 13.54 -13.64
N LYS A 113 -1.69 12.53 -14.36
CA LYS A 113 -1.60 11.15 -13.87
C LYS A 113 -0.76 11.03 -12.59
N LEU A 114 0.31 11.82 -12.51
CA LEU A 114 1.21 11.85 -11.36
C LEU A 114 0.54 12.54 -10.16
N ILE A 115 -0.18 13.65 -10.39
CA ILE A 115 -0.96 14.34 -9.35
C ILE A 115 -2.04 13.42 -8.77
N ILE A 116 -2.80 12.72 -9.62
CA ILE A 116 -3.82 11.77 -9.17
C ILE A 116 -3.18 10.65 -8.36
N LYS A 117 -2.04 10.11 -8.80
CA LYS A 117 -1.29 9.10 -8.04
C LYS A 117 -0.85 9.64 -6.67
N LEU A 118 -0.38 10.88 -6.58
CA LEU A 118 -0.03 11.52 -5.32
C LEU A 118 -1.23 11.75 -4.39
N LEU A 119 -2.43 12.00 -4.93
CA LEU A 119 -3.65 12.17 -4.14
C LEU A 119 -4.19 10.85 -3.58
N ILE A 120 -4.18 9.77 -4.37
CA ILE A 120 -4.69 8.46 -3.93
C ILE A 120 -3.73 7.75 -2.96
N THR A 121 -2.42 8.00 -3.05
CA THR A 121 -1.41 7.27 -2.26
C THR A 121 -1.58 7.48 -0.74
N PRO A 122 -1.74 8.70 -0.21
CA PRO A 122 -2.03 8.92 1.21
C PRO A 122 -3.25 8.16 1.70
N ILE A 123 -4.31 8.10 0.89
CA ILE A 123 -5.55 7.36 1.23
C ILE A 123 -5.21 5.87 1.41
N THR A 124 -4.47 5.28 0.47
CA THR A 124 -4.05 3.86 0.60
C THR A 124 -3.18 3.60 1.81
N MET A 125 -2.24 4.50 2.12
CA MET A 125 -1.35 4.34 3.27
C MET A 125 -2.11 4.42 4.59
N ILE A 126 -3.09 5.31 4.69
CA ILE A 126 -3.94 5.43 5.88
C ILE A 126 -4.78 4.15 6.07
N LEU A 127 -5.40 3.66 5.00
CA LEU A 127 -6.20 2.42 5.06
C LEU A 127 -5.33 1.22 5.45
N ASN A 128 -4.16 1.06 4.80
CA ASN A 128 -3.21 -0.01 5.11
C ASN A 128 -2.74 0.05 6.57
N PHE A 129 -2.49 1.24 7.10
CA PHE A 129 -2.10 1.42 8.50
C PHE A 129 -3.15 0.82 9.44
N PHE A 130 -4.43 1.18 9.24
CA PHE A 130 -5.50 0.69 10.11
C PHE A 130 -5.73 -0.82 9.98
N VAL A 131 -5.69 -1.36 8.75
CA VAL A 131 -5.87 -2.80 8.53
C VAL A 131 -4.74 -3.60 9.16
N ILE A 132 -3.47 -3.25 8.89
CA ILE A 132 -2.33 -3.98 9.45
C ILE A 132 -2.32 -3.86 10.98
N LYS A 133 -2.63 -2.67 11.51
CA LYS A 133 -2.76 -2.48 12.96
C LYS A 133 -3.83 -3.39 13.56
N TYR A 134 -5.00 -3.47 12.93
CA TYR A 134 -6.10 -4.32 13.38
C TYR A 134 -5.70 -5.80 13.34
N LEU A 135 -5.11 -6.25 12.23
CA LEU A 135 -4.61 -7.61 12.07
C LEU A 135 -3.52 -7.95 13.09
N ALA A 136 -2.64 -7.00 13.41
CA ALA A 136 -1.52 -7.21 14.31
C ALA A 136 -1.95 -7.21 15.79
N GLU A 137 -2.74 -6.21 16.21
CA GLU A 137 -3.02 -5.95 17.63
C GLU A 137 -4.34 -6.57 18.12
N LYS A 138 -5.31 -6.85 17.24
CA LYS A 138 -6.66 -7.33 17.65
C LYS A 138 -6.99 -8.76 17.23
N LEU A 139 -6.63 -9.17 16.00
CA LEU A 139 -6.76 -10.54 15.53
C LEU A 139 -5.57 -11.41 15.95
#